data_AF-A0A858BVU9-F1
#
_entry.id   AF-A0A858BVU9-F1
#
_cell.length_a   1.000
_cell.length_b   1.000
_cell.length_c   1.000
_cell.angle_alpha   90.00
_cell.angle_beta   90.00
_cell.angle_gamma   90.00
#
_symmetry.space_group_name_H-M   'P 1'
#
loop_
_entity.id
_entity.type
_entity.pdbx_description
1 polymer ?
#
loop_
_entity_poly.entity_id
_entity_poly.type
_entity_poly.pdbx_seq_one_letter_code
_entity_poly.pdbx_strand_id
1 'polypeptide(L)'
;MAKKLKIIFGVGVPLGLLMAVLKNALNIEDDRFWRYYAIGAAIAIFGAILINLFYQLRLVKKLKAVTNHAKENQDYDLLIREMEQMLATYKGKYSRSLFKMNICYALAKKKQYAEGLELLNSLDVKTVKGLNKLIFYLNQVYFYFYLDNLDEVIRINQEWGREFAKFEEHPQLGEHVAANRVYLAVAQGQLEQAWDLLAEAERKWTDRGAQEEQRLLKEKLGSER
;
A
#
# COMPACT_ATOMS: atom_id res chain seq x y z
N MET A 1 2.53 -8.92 25.42
CA MET A 1 3.29 -10.10 25.91
C MET A 1 2.44 -11.36 26.06
N ALA A 2 1.24 -11.30 26.65
CA ALA A 2 0.39 -12.48 26.95
C ALA A 2 0.09 -13.42 25.76
N LYS A 3 -0.14 -12.90 24.54
CA LYS A 3 -0.43 -13.75 23.35
C LYS A 3 0.78 -14.58 22.90
N LYS A 4 2.00 -14.05 23.01
CA LYS A 4 3.23 -14.76 22.63
C LYS A 4 3.57 -15.85 23.65
N LEU A 5 3.40 -15.58 24.96
CA LEU A 5 3.55 -16.59 26.01
C LEU A 5 2.57 -17.76 25.85
N LYS A 6 1.30 -17.49 25.51
CA LYS A 6 0.30 -18.56 25.30
C LYS A 6 0.66 -19.52 24.17
N ILE A 7 1.28 -19.04 23.09
CA ILE A 7 1.72 -19.92 21.98
C ILE A 7 2.93 -20.75 22.40
N ILE A 8 3.90 -20.14 23.09
CA ILE A 8 5.10 -20.83 23.59
C ILE A 8 4.73 -21.93 24.59
N PHE A 9 3.86 -21.64 25.56
CA PHE A 9 3.42 -22.65 26.54
C PHE A 9 2.38 -23.63 25.98
N GLY A 10 1.47 -23.19 25.10
CA GLY A 10 0.40 -24.03 24.57
C GLY A 10 0.83 -24.98 23.46
N VAL A 11 1.90 -24.66 22.71
CA VAL A 11 2.40 -25.51 21.62
C VAL A 11 3.82 -25.99 21.89
N GLY A 12 4.70 -25.12 22.37
CA GLY A 12 6.12 -25.44 22.56
C GLY A 12 6.38 -26.49 23.64
N VAL A 13 5.72 -26.38 24.80
CA VAL A 13 5.91 -27.33 25.91
C VAL A 13 5.36 -28.73 25.59
N PRO A 14 4.14 -28.89 25.04
CA PRO A 14 3.65 -30.20 24.60
C PRO A 14 4.51 -30.84 23.51
N LEU A 15 5.00 -30.05 22.54
CA LEU A 15 5.90 -30.58 21.50
C LEU A 15 7.22 -31.08 22.08
N GLY A 16 7.79 -30.34 23.03
CA GLY A 16 9.03 -30.71 23.72
C GLY A 16 8.89 -32.00 24.53
N LEU A 17 7.78 -32.14 25.26
CA LEU A 17 7.44 -33.36 26.00
C LEU A 17 7.22 -34.56 25.07
N LEU A 18 6.49 -34.37 23.97
CA LEU A 18 6.28 -35.42 22.97
C LEU A 18 7.61 -35.91 22.37
N MET A 19 8.52 -34.98 22.05
CA MET A 19 9.84 -35.34 21.53
C MET A 19 10.70 -36.07 22.57
N ALA A 20 10.62 -35.71 23.85
CA ALA A 20 11.32 -36.43 24.91
C ALA A 20 10.79 -37.87 25.09
N VAL A 21 9.47 -38.06 25.02
CA VAL A 21 8.85 -39.39 25.07
C VAL A 21 9.27 -40.24 23.86
N LEU A 22 9.25 -39.66 22.65
CA LEU A 22 9.66 -40.36 21.42
C LEU A 22 11.14 -40.74 21.44
N LYS A 23 12.02 -39.87 21.96
CA LYS A 23 13.45 -40.17 22.14
C LYS A 23 13.65 -41.41 23.02
N ASN A 24 12.98 -41.44 24.18
CA ASN A 24 13.10 -42.53 25.14
C ASN A 24 12.46 -43.83 24.63
N ALA A 25 11.29 -43.75 23.99
CA ALA A 25 10.57 -44.93 23.47
C ALA A 25 11.31 -45.61 22.31
N LEU A 26 12.06 -44.86 21.50
CA LEU A 26 12.81 -45.37 20.35
C LEU A 26 14.30 -45.62 20.65
N ASN A 27 14.74 -45.38 21.90
CA ASN A 27 16.11 -45.55 22.37
C ASN A 27 17.17 -44.91 21.44
N ILE A 28 16.88 -43.70 20.96
CA ILE A 28 17.74 -42.98 20.00
C ILE A 28 18.92 -42.38 20.76
N GLU A 29 20.14 -42.66 20.29
CA GLU A 29 21.36 -42.04 20.80
C GLU A 29 21.32 -40.51 20.70
N ASP A 30 21.90 -39.85 21.71
CA ASP A 30 21.82 -38.41 21.88
C ASP A 30 22.37 -37.62 20.69
N ASP A 31 23.49 -38.06 20.13
CA ASP A 31 24.16 -37.41 18.99
C ASP A 31 23.30 -37.47 17.72
N ARG A 32 22.70 -38.63 17.44
CA ARG A 32 21.79 -38.84 16.30
C ARG A 32 20.49 -38.07 16.49
N PHE A 33 19.94 -38.06 17.70
CA PHE A 33 18.73 -37.31 18.02
C PHE A 33 18.92 -35.81 17.74
N TRP A 34 19.98 -35.19 18.26
CA TRP A 34 20.24 -33.76 18.05
C TRP A 34 20.51 -33.41 16.59
N ARG A 35 21.18 -34.27 15.84
CA ARG A 35 21.42 -34.07 14.40
C ARG A 35 20.11 -34.07 13.61
N TYR A 36 19.22 -35.05 13.82
CA TYR A 36 17.94 -35.09 13.14
C TYR A 36 16.99 -33.98 13.60
N TYR A 37 17.03 -33.64 14.89
CA TYR A 37 16.29 -32.50 15.44
C TYR A 37 16.70 -31.19 14.75
N ALA A 38 18.00 -30.93 14.61
CA ALA A 38 18.50 -29.72 13.95
C ALA A 38 18.06 -29.65 12.48
N ILE A 39 18.14 -30.76 11.75
CA ILE A 39 17.69 -30.85 10.35
C ILE A 39 16.18 -30.60 10.26
N GLY A 40 15.38 -31.28 11.10
CA GLY A 40 13.92 -31.11 11.12
C GLY A 40 13.49 -29.71 11.49
N ALA A 41 14.14 -29.09 12.47
CA ALA A 41 13.91 -27.71 12.87
C ALA A 41 14.23 -26.73 11.74
N ALA A 42 15.36 -26.92 11.04
CA ALA A 42 15.70 -26.11 9.87
C ALA A 42 14.62 -26.24 8.78
N ILE A 43 14.21 -27.46 8.44
CA ILE A 43 13.14 -27.71 7.45
C ILE A 43 11.84 -27.03 7.86
N ALA A 44 11.45 -27.11 9.13
CA ALA A 44 10.22 -26.48 9.63
C ALA A 44 10.27 -24.94 9.52
N ILE A 45 11.40 -24.34 9.89
CA ILE A 45 11.61 -22.88 9.78
C ILE A 45 11.58 -22.45 8.30
N PHE A 46 12.35 -23.11 7.44
CA PHE A 46 12.36 -22.82 6.01
C PHE A 46 10.98 -23.04 5.37
N GLY A 47 10.29 -24.12 5.73
CA GLY A 47 8.92 -24.39 5.28
C GLY A 47 7.95 -23.29 5.68
N ALA A 48 7.99 -22.82 6.94
CA ALA A 48 7.16 -21.71 7.39
C ALA A 48 7.45 -20.40 6.63
N ILE A 49 8.73 -20.09 6.37
CA ILE A 49 9.14 -18.92 5.59
C ILE A 49 8.60 -19.03 4.16
N LEU A 50 8.75 -20.19 3.50
CA LEU A 50 8.27 -20.43 2.15
C LEU A 50 6.74 -20.29 2.07
N ILE A 51 5.99 -20.90 2.99
CA ILE A 51 4.53 -20.78 3.05
C ILE A 51 4.11 -19.31 3.16
N ASN A 52 4.75 -18.55 4.05
CA ASN A 52 4.47 -17.13 4.22
C ASN A 52 4.80 -16.34 2.94
N LEU A 53 5.91 -16.65 2.26
CA LEU A 53 6.30 -16.00 1.01
C LEU A 53 5.29 -16.31 -0.12
N PHE A 54 4.87 -17.56 -0.27
CA PHE A 54 3.83 -17.95 -1.23
C PHE A 54 2.51 -17.25 -0.96
N TYR A 55 2.13 -17.10 0.31
CA TYR A 55 0.92 -16.37 0.69
C TYR A 55 0.98 -14.90 0.25
N GLN A 56 2.10 -14.23 0.51
CA GLN A 56 2.31 -12.84 0.09
C GLN A 56 2.35 -12.69 -1.45
N LEU A 57 3.01 -13.59 -2.16
CA LEU A 57 3.06 -13.56 -3.62
C LEU A 57 1.69 -13.74 -4.25
N ARG A 58 0.88 -14.68 -3.75
CA ARG A 58 -0.51 -14.86 -4.21
C ARG A 58 -1.34 -13.60 -3.97
N LEU A 59 -1.15 -12.96 -2.82
CA LEU A 59 -1.85 -11.73 -2.51
C LEU A 59 -1.51 -10.60 -3.50
N VAL A 60 -0.22 -10.35 -3.75
CA VAL A 60 0.22 -9.32 -4.69
C VAL A 60 -0.30 -9.60 -6.10
N LYS A 61 -0.28 -10.87 -6.54
CA LYS A 61 -0.85 -11.26 -7.84
C LYS A 61 -2.35 -10.97 -7.92
N LYS A 62 -3.12 -11.35 -6.89
CA LYS A 62 -4.57 -11.08 -6.84
C LYS A 62 -4.85 -9.58 -6.88
N LEU A 63 -4.14 -8.80 -6.06
CA LEU A 63 -4.30 -7.34 -6.01
C LEU A 63 -4.02 -6.69 -7.36
N LYS A 64 -2.91 -7.07 -8.03
CA LYS A 64 -2.56 -6.57 -9.35
C LYS A 64 -3.61 -6.91 -10.40
N ALA A 65 -4.10 -8.15 -10.40
CA ALA A 65 -5.12 -8.60 -11.36
C ALA A 65 -6.42 -7.79 -11.23
N VAL A 66 -6.94 -7.65 -10.00
CA VAL A 66 -8.18 -6.90 -9.75
C VAL A 66 -8.00 -5.41 -10.07
N THR A 67 -6.88 -4.81 -9.65
CA THR A 67 -6.61 -3.38 -9.90
C THR A 67 -6.47 -3.09 -11.39
N ASN A 68 -5.75 -3.93 -12.14
CA ASN A 68 -5.61 -3.77 -13.58
C ASN A 68 -6.94 -3.95 -14.30
N HIS A 69 -7.71 -4.98 -13.95
CA HIS A 69 -9.03 -5.22 -14.54
C HIS A 69 -9.98 -4.05 -14.30
N ALA A 70 -10.00 -3.50 -13.07
CA ALA A 70 -10.78 -2.30 -12.75
C ALA A 70 -10.31 -1.07 -13.54
N LYS A 71 -8.99 -0.86 -13.69
CA LYS A 71 -8.43 0.25 -14.48
C LYS A 71 -8.79 0.14 -15.96
N GLU A 72 -8.70 -1.05 -16.53
CA GLU A 72 -8.99 -1.31 -17.95
C GLU A 72 -10.48 -1.12 -18.29
N ASN A 73 -11.36 -1.61 -17.43
CA ASN A 73 -12.81 -1.59 -17.65
C ASN A 73 -13.53 -0.40 -16.98
N GLN A 74 -12.79 0.45 -16.25
CA GLN A 74 -13.33 1.52 -15.41
C GLN A 74 -14.36 1.02 -14.37
N ASP A 75 -14.26 -0.24 -13.95
CA ASP A 75 -15.14 -0.86 -12.97
C ASP A 75 -14.58 -0.71 -11.55
N TYR A 76 -14.73 0.49 -11.00
CA TYR A 76 -14.23 0.83 -9.67
C TYR A 76 -15.13 0.29 -8.54
N ASP A 77 -16.39 -0.04 -8.84
CA ASP A 77 -17.28 -0.70 -7.90
C ASP A 77 -16.85 -2.15 -7.65
N LEU A 78 -16.41 -2.86 -8.68
CA LEU A 78 -15.79 -4.18 -8.55
C LEU A 78 -14.52 -4.10 -7.68
N LEU A 79 -13.67 -3.10 -7.89
CA LEU A 79 -12.47 -2.91 -7.08
C LEU A 79 -12.80 -2.75 -5.60
N ILE A 80 -13.77 -1.90 -5.26
CA ILE A 80 -14.21 -1.69 -3.88
C ILE A 80 -14.70 -3.02 -3.28
N ARG A 81 -15.61 -3.72 -3.96
CA ARG A 81 -16.16 -5.00 -3.48
C ARG A 81 -15.08 -6.05 -3.23
N GLU A 82 -14.13 -6.22 -4.15
CA GLU A 82 -13.03 -7.17 -4.00
C GLU A 82 -12.11 -6.78 -2.83
N MET A 83 -11.83 -5.49 -2.64
CA MET A 83 -11.02 -5.02 -1.51
C MET A 83 -11.75 -5.23 -0.17
N GLU A 84 -13.07 -5.02 -0.11
CA GLU A 84 -13.88 -5.29 1.07
C GLU A 84 -13.92 -6.79 1.42
N GLN A 85 -14.05 -7.67 0.42
CA GLN A 85 -13.93 -9.11 0.63
C GLN A 85 -12.54 -9.52 1.14
N MET A 86 -11.47 -8.89 0.62
CA MET A 86 -10.12 -9.09 1.15
C MET A 86 -9.98 -8.55 2.58
N LEU A 87 -10.62 -7.43 2.91
CA LEU A 87 -10.66 -6.92 4.29
C LEU A 87 -11.41 -7.85 5.24
N ALA A 88 -12.43 -8.58 4.80
CA ALA A 88 -13.13 -9.56 5.62
C ALA A 88 -12.27 -10.79 5.94
N THR A 89 -11.40 -11.19 5.01
CA THR A 89 -10.61 -12.43 5.10
C THR A 89 -9.22 -12.23 5.70
N TYR A 90 -8.55 -11.11 5.40
CA TYR A 90 -7.17 -10.86 5.81
C TYR A 90 -7.08 -10.05 7.11
N LYS A 91 -6.32 -10.60 8.07
CA LYS A 91 -6.11 -9.99 9.41
C LYS A 91 -4.82 -9.17 9.54
N GLY A 92 -3.91 -9.28 8.57
CA GLY A 92 -2.60 -8.60 8.62
C GLY A 92 -2.74 -7.08 8.48
N LYS A 93 -2.23 -6.31 9.44
CA LYS A 93 -2.35 -4.84 9.46
C LYS A 93 -1.87 -4.19 8.15
N TYR A 94 -0.69 -4.57 7.68
CA TYR A 94 -0.12 -4.05 6.43
C TYR A 94 -1.02 -4.33 5.21
N SER A 95 -1.45 -5.58 5.02
CA SER A 95 -2.33 -5.97 3.91
C SER A 95 -3.66 -5.20 3.95
N ARG A 96 -4.24 -5.04 5.13
CA ARG A 96 -5.48 -4.28 5.30
C ARG A 96 -5.32 -2.81 4.91
N SER A 97 -4.20 -2.18 5.27
CA SER A 97 -3.91 -0.80 4.86
C SER A 97 -3.75 -0.70 3.34
N LEU A 98 -3.12 -1.68 2.69
CA LEU A 98 -3.07 -1.73 1.22
C LEU A 98 -4.46 -1.81 0.60
N PHE A 99 -5.36 -2.66 1.11
CA PHE A 99 -6.72 -2.76 0.57
C PHE A 99 -7.48 -1.45 0.72
N LYS A 100 -7.41 -0.81 1.89
CA LYS A 100 -8.03 0.51 2.09
C LYS A 100 -7.45 1.57 1.15
N MET A 101 -6.14 1.59 0.92
CA MET A 101 -5.53 2.52 -0.05
C MET A 101 -6.04 2.27 -1.48
N ASN A 102 -6.31 1.01 -1.86
CA ASN A 102 -6.91 0.69 -3.16
C ASN A 102 -8.39 1.10 -3.23
N ILE A 103 -9.14 1.00 -2.13
CA ILE A 103 -10.49 1.57 -2.03
C ILE A 103 -10.43 3.10 -2.20
N CYS A 104 -9.47 3.77 -1.57
CA CYS A 104 -9.28 5.22 -1.75
C CYS A 104 -9.01 5.56 -3.22
N TYR A 105 -8.16 4.79 -3.91
CA TYR A 105 -7.94 4.96 -5.35
C TYR A 105 -9.24 4.82 -6.16
N ALA A 106 -10.08 3.82 -5.84
CA ALA A 106 -11.39 3.65 -6.49
C ALA A 106 -12.31 4.86 -6.24
N LEU A 107 -12.38 5.34 -5.00
CA LEU A 107 -13.19 6.50 -4.61
C LEU A 107 -12.71 7.78 -5.30
N ALA A 108 -11.39 7.98 -5.44
CA ALA A 108 -10.82 9.08 -6.22
C ALA A 108 -11.30 9.05 -7.68
N LYS A 109 -11.28 7.88 -8.32
CA LYS A 109 -11.78 7.71 -9.70
C LYS A 109 -13.28 7.89 -9.83
N LYS A 110 -14.03 7.68 -8.75
CA LYS A 110 -15.47 8.01 -8.64
C LYS A 110 -15.73 9.45 -8.21
N LYS A 111 -14.70 10.29 -8.06
CA LYS A 111 -14.76 11.67 -7.54
C LYS A 111 -15.40 11.79 -6.15
N GLN A 112 -15.38 10.72 -5.37
CA GLN A 112 -15.87 10.66 -3.98
C GLN A 112 -14.74 11.08 -3.02
N TYR A 113 -14.30 12.33 -3.14
CA TYR A 113 -13.06 12.80 -2.49
C TYR A 113 -13.15 12.83 -0.97
N ALA A 114 -14.28 13.31 -0.41
CA ALA A 114 -14.48 13.38 1.03
C ALA A 114 -14.44 12.00 1.69
N GLU A 115 -15.15 11.03 1.11
CA GLU A 115 -15.17 9.64 1.58
C GLU A 115 -13.80 8.98 1.45
N GLY A 116 -13.10 9.22 0.33
CA GLY A 116 -11.75 8.73 0.10
C GLY A 116 -10.75 9.27 1.13
N LEU A 117 -10.83 10.57 1.44
CA LEU A 117 -9.98 11.20 2.45
C LEU A 117 -10.27 10.70 3.86
N GLU A 118 -11.55 10.57 4.23
CA GLU A 118 -11.95 10.04 5.54
C GLU A 118 -11.39 8.62 5.73
N LEU A 119 -11.57 7.77 4.73
CA LEU A 119 -11.03 6.41 4.75
C LEU A 119 -9.50 6.43 4.85
N LEU A 120 -8.82 7.28 4.07
CA LEU A 120 -7.37 7.37 4.07
C LEU A 120 -6.82 7.83 5.44
N ASN A 121 -7.45 8.84 6.04
CA ASN A 121 -7.08 9.35 7.36
C ASN A 121 -7.40 8.35 8.50
N SER A 122 -8.31 7.40 8.25
CA SER A 122 -8.59 6.28 9.15
C SER A 122 -7.43 5.27 9.26
N LEU A 123 -6.40 5.33 8.40
CA LEU A 123 -5.29 4.37 8.42
C LEU A 123 -4.30 4.70 9.55
N ASP A 124 -3.83 3.67 10.22
CA ASP A 124 -2.62 3.77 11.05
C ASP A 124 -1.40 3.85 10.13
N VAL A 125 -0.87 5.06 9.90
CA VAL A 125 0.29 5.31 9.01
C VAL A 125 1.51 4.44 9.36
N LYS A 126 1.68 4.01 10.62
CA LYS A 126 2.78 3.12 11.04
C LYS A 126 2.69 1.73 10.40
N THR A 127 1.51 1.37 9.90
CA THR A 127 1.29 0.11 9.19
C THR A 127 1.61 0.22 7.70
N VAL A 128 1.76 1.43 7.15
CA VAL A 128 2.12 1.67 5.75
C VAL A 128 3.65 1.78 5.65
N LYS A 129 4.26 1.10 4.67
CA LYS A 129 5.72 0.93 4.60
C LYS A 129 6.26 1.15 3.19
N GLY A 130 7.52 1.57 3.13
CA GLY A 130 8.26 1.74 1.88
C GLY A 130 7.53 2.68 0.93
N LEU A 131 7.49 2.29 -0.35
CA LEU A 131 6.86 3.06 -1.41
C LEU A 131 5.39 3.41 -1.14
N ASN A 132 4.65 2.51 -0.47
CA ASN A 132 3.25 2.76 -0.13
C ASN A 132 3.08 3.93 0.84
N LYS A 133 4.11 4.26 1.64
CA LYS A 133 4.04 5.43 2.52
C LYS A 133 4.09 6.72 1.70
N LEU A 134 4.87 6.74 0.63
CA LEU A 134 4.89 7.87 -0.31
C LEU A 134 3.53 8.03 -1.01
N ILE A 135 2.98 6.92 -1.51
CA ILE A 135 1.66 6.88 -2.16
C ILE A 135 0.57 7.37 -1.20
N PHE A 136 0.65 7.01 0.08
CA PHE A 136 -0.28 7.48 1.10
C PHE A 136 -0.32 9.02 1.17
N TYR A 137 0.84 9.69 1.23
CA TYR A 137 0.87 11.15 1.29
C TYR A 137 0.52 11.80 -0.05
N LEU A 138 0.93 11.23 -1.19
CA LEU A 138 0.50 11.72 -2.51
C LEU A 138 -1.04 11.67 -2.65
N ASN A 139 -1.66 10.58 -2.19
CA ASN A 139 -3.11 10.46 -2.16
C ASN A 139 -3.76 11.47 -1.20
N GLN A 140 -3.15 11.76 -0.05
CA GLN A 140 -3.64 12.82 0.82
C GLN A 140 -3.62 14.19 0.13
N VAL A 141 -2.50 14.54 -0.51
CA VAL A 141 -2.42 15.80 -1.27
C VAL A 141 -3.49 15.86 -2.35
N TYR A 142 -3.64 14.78 -3.13
CA TYR A 142 -4.67 14.65 -4.15
C TYR A 142 -6.06 14.96 -3.58
N PHE A 143 -6.45 14.30 -2.49
CA PHE A 143 -7.77 14.50 -1.91
C PHE A 143 -7.96 15.91 -1.34
N TYR A 144 -6.96 16.44 -0.64
CA TYR A 144 -7.04 17.80 -0.11
C TYR A 144 -7.15 18.85 -1.22
N PHE A 145 -6.42 18.67 -2.32
CA PHE A 145 -6.47 19.55 -3.48
C PHE A 145 -7.87 19.60 -4.11
N TYR A 146 -8.50 18.44 -4.32
CA TYR A 146 -9.86 18.37 -4.89
C TYR A 146 -10.98 18.73 -3.90
N LEU A 147 -10.65 18.89 -2.61
CA LEU A 147 -11.54 19.41 -1.57
C LEU A 147 -11.24 20.88 -1.23
N ASP A 148 -10.43 21.57 -2.04
CA ASP A 148 -10.02 22.96 -1.86
C ASP A 148 -9.35 23.28 -0.52
N ASN A 149 -8.77 22.26 0.14
CA ASN A 149 -7.99 22.42 1.36
C ASN A 149 -6.51 22.64 1.02
N LEU A 150 -6.22 23.83 0.49
CA LEU A 150 -4.91 24.18 -0.04
C LEU A 150 -3.83 24.31 1.04
N ASP A 151 -4.22 24.66 2.28
CA ASP A 151 -3.29 24.71 3.43
C ASP A 151 -2.68 23.33 3.70
N GLU A 152 -3.48 22.26 3.64
CA GLU A 152 -3.00 20.89 3.82
C GLU A 152 -2.13 20.42 2.64
N VAL A 153 -2.42 20.87 1.41
CA VAL A 153 -1.56 20.63 0.23
C VAL A 153 -0.17 21.22 0.46
N ILE A 154 -0.10 22.46 0.94
CA ILE A 154 1.18 23.13 1.27
C ILE A 154 1.88 22.40 2.42
N ARG A 155 1.17 22.12 3.51
CA ARG A 155 1.73 21.48 4.71
C ARG A 155 2.39 20.14 4.39
N ILE A 156 1.70 19.27 3.65
CA ILE A 156 2.25 17.96 3.28
C ILE A 156 3.45 18.12 2.35
N ASN A 157 3.40 19.05 1.40
CA ASN A 157 4.54 19.30 0.50
C ASN A 157 5.76 19.87 1.22
N GLN A 158 5.58 20.67 2.27
CA GLN A 158 6.69 21.11 3.11
C GLN A 158 7.34 19.94 3.88
N GLU A 159 6.54 18.99 4.36
CA GLU A 159 7.01 17.83 5.11
C GLU A 159 7.64 16.74 4.21
N TRP A 160 7.01 16.45 3.05
CA TRP A 160 7.33 15.31 2.19
C TRP A 160 7.91 15.66 0.82
N GLY A 161 7.97 16.94 0.45
CA GLY A 161 8.40 17.38 -0.89
C GLY A 161 9.78 16.86 -1.31
N ARG A 162 10.74 16.81 -0.38
CA ARG A 162 12.07 16.24 -0.65
C ARG A 162 12.03 14.74 -0.95
N GLU A 163 11.11 14.00 -0.34
CA GLU A 163 10.93 12.58 -0.64
C GLU A 163 10.21 12.38 -1.98
N PHE A 164 9.21 13.22 -2.30
CA PHE A 164 8.54 13.17 -3.61
C PHE A 164 9.50 13.42 -4.77
N ALA A 165 10.39 14.42 -4.65
CA ALA A 165 11.35 14.77 -5.69
C ALA A 165 12.26 13.61 -6.12
N LYS A 166 12.54 12.65 -5.23
CA LYS A 166 13.34 11.45 -5.56
C LYS A 166 12.65 10.51 -6.56
N PHE A 167 11.35 10.68 -6.79
CA PHE A 167 10.53 9.81 -7.63
C PHE A 167 9.97 10.51 -8.88
N GLU A 168 10.48 11.70 -9.25
CA GLU A 168 10.06 12.43 -10.45
C GLU A 168 10.23 11.63 -11.75
N GLU A 169 11.26 10.79 -11.81
CA GLU A 169 11.56 9.90 -12.95
C GLU A 169 11.05 8.47 -12.74
N HIS A 170 10.34 8.20 -11.65
CA HIS A 170 9.95 6.83 -11.33
C HIS A 170 8.84 6.34 -12.28
N PRO A 171 8.96 5.16 -12.92
CA PRO A 171 8.01 4.72 -13.96
C PRO A 171 6.54 4.61 -13.52
N GLN A 172 6.30 4.42 -12.22
CA GLN A 172 4.95 4.26 -11.66
C GLN A 172 4.47 5.46 -10.83
N LEU A 173 5.35 6.43 -10.54
CA LEU A 173 5.05 7.52 -9.60
C LEU A 173 5.40 8.91 -10.14
N GLY A 174 6.24 9.01 -11.16
CA GLY A 174 6.67 10.28 -11.71
C GLY A 174 5.50 11.12 -12.22
N GLU A 175 4.48 10.48 -12.80
CA GLU A 175 3.21 11.14 -13.16
C GLU A 175 2.54 11.79 -11.93
N HIS A 176 2.34 11.03 -10.86
CA HIS A 176 1.70 11.53 -9.63
C HIS A 176 2.54 12.60 -8.92
N VAL A 177 3.87 12.50 -8.98
CA VAL A 177 4.76 13.54 -8.47
C VAL A 177 4.66 14.82 -9.31
N ALA A 178 4.57 14.70 -10.64
CA ALA A 178 4.37 15.84 -11.53
C ALA A 178 3.02 16.52 -11.28
N ALA A 179 1.94 15.76 -11.12
CA ALA A 179 0.63 16.31 -10.75
C ALA A 179 0.69 17.03 -9.38
N ASN A 180 1.39 16.45 -8.39
CA ASN A 180 1.61 17.08 -7.10
C ASN A 180 2.34 18.44 -7.18
N ARG A 181 3.27 18.61 -8.13
CA ARG A 181 3.91 19.92 -8.38
C ARG A 181 2.89 20.95 -8.87
N VAL A 182 1.95 20.54 -9.73
CA VAL A 182 0.84 21.40 -10.18
C VAL A 182 -0.05 21.77 -8.99
N TYR A 183 -0.46 20.80 -8.17
CA TYR A 183 -1.28 21.06 -6.98
C TYR A 183 -0.63 22.08 -6.04
N LEU A 184 0.68 21.95 -5.79
CA LEU A 184 1.43 22.86 -4.94
C LEU A 184 1.49 24.28 -5.52
N ALA A 185 1.76 24.42 -6.83
CA ALA A 185 1.80 25.72 -7.48
C ALA A 185 0.44 26.43 -7.40
N VAL A 186 -0.66 25.71 -7.62
CA VAL A 186 -2.02 26.23 -7.43
C VAL A 186 -2.25 26.65 -6.00
N ALA A 187 -1.91 25.80 -5.02
CA ALA A 187 -2.08 26.11 -3.61
C ALA A 187 -1.30 27.36 -3.18
N GLN A 188 -0.18 27.66 -3.84
CA GLN A 188 0.64 28.85 -3.61
C GLN A 188 0.19 30.08 -4.42
N GLY A 189 -0.89 29.98 -5.20
CA GLY A 189 -1.39 31.06 -6.07
C GLY A 189 -0.54 31.31 -7.30
N GLN A 190 0.37 30.40 -7.66
CA GLN A 190 1.31 30.51 -8.76
C GLN A 190 0.71 29.91 -10.05
N LEU A 191 -0.38 30.51 -10.54
CA LEU A 191 -1.17 29.95 -11.64
C LEU A 191 -0.39 29.80 -12.95
N GLU A 192 0.47 30.77 -13.31
CA GLU A 192 1.32 30.66 -14.52
C GLU A 192 2.25 29.45 -14.43
N GLN A 193 2.91 29.28 -13.28
CA GLN A 193 3.77 28.13 -13.04
C GLN A 193 3.00 26.82 -13.06
N ALA A 194 1.77 26.78 -12.53
CA ALA A 194 0.92 25.59 -12.57
C ALA A 194 0.61 25.17 -14.02
N TRP A 195 0.36 26.13 -14.92
CA TRP A 195 0.16 25.87 -16.35
C TRP A 195 1.42 25.34 -17.03
N ASP A 196 2.58 25.91 -16.74
CA ASP A 196 3.86 25.43 -17.30
C ASP A 196 4.19 24.01 -16.86
N LEU A 197 3.99 23.71 -15.56
CA LEU A 197 4.17 22.38 -14.99
C LEU A 197 3.20 21.37 -15.59
N LEU A 198 1.96 21.76 -15.83
CA LEU A 198 0.98 20.91 -16.50
C LEU A 198 1.39 20.61 -17.94
N ALA A 199 1.84 21.61 -18.70
CA ALA A 199 2.32 21.42 -20.07
C ALA A 199 3.60 20.54 -20.13
N GLU A 200 4.47 20.61 -19.13
CA GLU A 200 5.58 19.68 -18.97
C GLU A 200 5.08 18.24 -18.73
N ALA A 201 4.15 18.05 -17.79
CA ALA A 201 3.58 16.74 -17.46
C ALA A 201 2.89 16.10 -18.69
N GLU A 202 2.15 16.86 -19.49
CA GLU A 202 1.46 16.39 -20.70
C GLU A 202 2.41 15.87 -21.77
N ARG A 203 3.59 16.50 -21.91
CA ARG A 203 4.62 16.06 -22.86
C ARG A 203 5.27 14.75 -22.45
N LYS A 204 5.40 14.51 -21.14
CA LYS A 204 6.14 13.38 -20.59
C LYS A 204 5.26 12.16 -20.30
N TRP A 205 4.07 12.37 -19.75
CA TRP A 205 3.19 11.32 -19.26
C TRP A 205 1.94 11.26 -20.13
N THR A 206 1.90 10.27 -21.03
CA THR A 206 0.90 10.18 -22.10
C THR A 206 -0.05 8.99 -21.95
N ASP A 207 0.06 8.22 -20.86
CA ASP A 207 -0.88 7.13 -20.62
C ASP A 207 -2.28 7.66 -20.25
N ARG A 208 -3.29 6.81 -20.43
CA ARG A 208 -4.70 7.18 -20.23
C ARG A 208 -4.99 7.71 -18.82
N GLY A 209 -4.27 7.22 -17.80
CA GLY A 209 -4.42 7.68 -16.42
C GLY A 209 -3.94 9.13 -16.25
N ALA A 210 -2.73 9.41 -16.77
CA ALA A 210 -2.15 10.74 -16.79
C ALA A 210 -3.04 11.76 -17.54
N GLN A 211 -3.56 11.38 -18.70
CA GLN A 211 -4.43 12.25 -19.51
C GLN A 211 -5.74 12.60 -18.80
N GLU A 212 -6.30 11.66 -18.05
CA GLU A 212 -7.50 11.92 -17.24
C GLU A 212 -7.21 12.95 -16.15
N GLU A 213 -6.09 12.81 -15.43
CA GLU A 213 -5.67 13.74 -14.38
C GLU A 213 -5.37 15.13 -14.96
N GLN A 214 -4.63 15.19 -16.05
CA GLN A 214 -4.31 16.43 -16.77
C GLN A 214 -5.58 17.17 -17.20
N ARG A 215 -6.60 16.45 -17.68
CA ARG A 215 -7.90 17.04 -18.02
C ARG A 215 -8.60 17.63 -16.79
N LEU A 216 -8.64 16.90 -15.67
CA LEU A 216 -9.26 17.41 -14.43
C LEU A 216 -8.53 18.65 -13.91
N LEU A 217 -7.20 18.67 -14.00
CA LEU A 217 -6.37 19.83 -13.67
C LEU A 217 -6.68 21.03 -14.56
N LYS A 218 -6.83 20.83 -15.88
CA LYS A 218 -7.23 21.90 -16.82
C LYS A 218 -8.61 22.46 -16.50
N GLU A 219 -9.58 21.59 -16.20
CA GLU A 219 -10.93 22.00 -15.80
C GLU A 219 -10.89 22.88 -14.53
N LYS A 220 -10.14 22.46 -13.51
CA LYS A 220 -9.99 23.22 -12.26
C LYS A 220 -9.25 24.54 -12.46
N LEU A 221 -8.09 24.54 -13.12
CA LEU A 221 -7.31 25.76 -13.42
C LEU A 221 -8.08 26.75 -14.28
N GLY A 222 -8.92 26.26 -15.20
CA GLY A 222 -9.77 27.11 -16.03
C GLY A 222 -10.89 27.79 -15.24
N SER A 223 -11.37 27.17 -14.16
CA SER A 223 -12.39 27.75 -13.27
C SER A 223 -11.86 28.82 -12.29
N GLU A 224 -10.53 28.88 -12.11
CA GLU A 224 -9.86 29.83 -11.22
C GLU A 224 -9.37 31.11 -11.95
N ARG A 225 -9.69 31.27 -13.24
CA ARG A 225 -9.47 32.48 -14.04
C ARG A 225 -10.69 33.39 -14.02
#